data_AF-A0A1J4KP89-F1
#
_entry.id   AF-A0A1J4KP89-F1
#
_cell.length_a   1.000
_cell.length_b   1.000
_cell.length_c   1.000
_cell.angle_alpha   90.00
_cell.angle_beta   90.00
_cell.angle_gamma   90.00
#
_symmetry.space_group_name_H-M   'P 1'
#
loop_
_entity.id
_entity.type
_entity.pdbx_description
1 polymer ?
#
loop_
_entity_poly.entity_id
_entity_poly.type
_entity_poly.pdbx_seq_one_letter_code
_entity_poly.pdbx_strand_id
1 'polypeptide(L)'
;MIENIFTQKVIPNQIKLQFLEEEKKPKNQKNPEKSEIENNNNFALSKLNEAFEQLLIQNNPSVLEIYRFIINHLGYINDIENKFKVKILQDARLVQNVELSSCALELISYFAQDSVDLTKIVLQSLDYNCIHSYFKSNSMTYNITHLLTVILKFSRYAPYVLKETDVYRNLSVMHEPINENKNTQLTFNLSLIKSAILSFPEYDNFQTILDDFCTYLIKLVSEDFIPDPCYKLFCECLVQCILRTNPIITSKCIEKMFISGAFDFIVNLWTQSDIDLNLNICLIIYVSCIYHPNLVATRNFYYYIDYRFNCEYSSNNENENGNKSEIENKIRKIQYFFIYSCAILIGKDLKMQIPVFNGQLNLVDKIYDLLLNGSFNLKIAAMQFFWRSCLVKHSKFIPTYIKSHNIAPILIELFGQTDGLLLIGSYDDVVELLNKAEEKGDMKENPIIQQILNQECYDIIYHLAVENENEQIRNAAQLVLDKVFVDDKES
;
A
#
# COMPACT_ATOMS: atom_id res chain seq x y z
N MET A 1 31.64 7.47 24.64
CA MET A 1 30.44 7.88 23.87
C MET A 1 29.62 6.69 23.33
N ILE A 2 29.97 5.42 23.65
CA ILE A 2 29.22 4.22 23.22
C ILE A 2 28.19 3.76 24.28
N GLU A 3 28.37 4.15 25.55
CA GLU A 3 27.62 3.60 26.70
C GLU A 3 26.12 3.94 26.76
N ASN A 4 25.64 4.93 26.00
CA ASN A 4 24.22 5.34 26.00
C ASN A 4 23.44 4.94 24.73
N ILE A 5 24.04 4.20 23.80
CA ILE A 5 23.49 4.01 22.45
C ILE A 5 22.33 2.99 22.39
N PHE A 6 22.23 2.09 23.38
CA PHE A 6 21.34 0.91 23.32
C PHE A 6 20.41 0.76 24.53
N THR A 7 20.27 1.78 25.38
CA THR A 7 19.55 1.69 26.67
C THR A 7 18.02 1.72 26.57
N GLN A 8 17.43 1.55 25.39
CA GLN A 8 15.96 1.50 25.25
C GLN A 8 15.45 0.07 25.39
N LYS A 9 14.62 -0.16 26.42
CA LYS A 9 13.81 -1.38 26.58
C LYS A 9 12.77 -1.43 25.46
N VAL A 10 13.05 -2.19 24.41
CA VAL A 10 12.03 -2.60 23.44
C VAL A 10 11.62 -4.02 23.81
N ILE A 11 10.36 -4.20 24.19
CA ILE A 11 9.75 -5.54 24.26
C ILE A 11 9.25 -5.84 22.84
N PRO A 12 9.79 -6.85 22.13
CA PRO A 12 9.32 -7.18 20.79
C PRO A 12 7.83 -7.57 20.81
N ASN A 13 7.04 -7.06 19.86
CA ASN A 13 5.61 -7.38 19.73
C ASN A 13 5.31 -8.89 19.56
N GLN A 14 6.32 -9.73 19.26
CA GLN A 14 6.19 -11.19 19.25
C GLN A 14 5.81 -11.77 20.62
N ILE A 15 6.22 -11.11 21.72
CA ILE A 15 5.85 -11.51 23.08
C ILE A 15 4.36 -11.26 23.36
N LYS A 16 3.76 -10.22 22.77
CA LYS A 16 2.31 -9.97 22.90
C LYS A 16 1.46 -11.05 22.25
N LEU A 17 1.93 -11.69 21.18
CA LEU A 17 1.19 -12.77 20.51
C LEU A 17 1.25 -14.09 21.27
N GLN A 18 2.38 -14.43 21.89
CA GLN A 18 2.47 -15.62 22.75
C GLN A 18 1.61 -15.50 24.01
N PHE A 19 1.54 -14.32 24.64
CA PHE A 19 0.66 -14.13 25.80
C PHE A 19 -0.84 -14.14 25.45
N LEU A 20 -1.23 -13.79 24.22
CA LEU A 20 -2.63 -13.85 23.76
C LEU A 20 -3.08 -15.26 23.33
N GLU A 21 -2.15 -16.14 22.94
CA GLU A 21 -2.47 -17.54 22.64
C GLU A 21 -2.65 -18.39 23.91
N GLU A 22 -1.98 -18.04 25.01
CA GLU A 22 -2.17 -18.70 26.31
C GLU A 22 -3.52 -18.35 26.97
N GLU A 23 -4.10 -17.18 26.68
CA GLU A 23 -5.44 -16.79 27.20
C GLU A 23 -6.62 -17.52 26.52
N LYS A 24 -6.39 -18.29 25.44
CA LYS A 24 -7.44 -19.05 24.74
C LYS A 24 -7.54 -20.53 25.11
N LYS A 25 -6.75 -21.03 26.06
CA LYS A 25 -6.89 -22.41 26.55
C LYS A 25 -7.97 -22.50 27.64
N PRO A 26 -8.83 -23.55 27.62
CA PRO A 26 -9.89 -23.69 28.61
C PRO A 26 -9.29 -23.86 30.00
N LYS A 27 -9.75 -23.05 30.96
CA LYS A 27 -9.52 -23.22 32.41
C LYS A 27 -10.03 -24.59 32.85
N ASN A 28 -9.19 -25.61 32.82
CA ASN A 28 -9.27 -26.82 33.64
C ASN A 28 -8.04 -27.70 33.40
N GLN A 29 -6.89 -27.29 33.92
CA GLN A 29 -5.80 -28.18 34.30
C GLN A 29 -5.00 -27.52 35.42
N LYS A 30 -4.70 -28.28 36.48
CA LYS A 30 -3.93 -27.82 37.63
C LYS A 30 -2.51 -27.48 37.17
N ASN A 31 -2.09 -26.23 37.38
CA ASN A 31 -0.76 -25.67 37.14
C ASN A 31 0.41 -26.61 37.44
N PRO A 32 1.29 -26.82 36.46
CA PRO A 32 2.72 -26.85 36.66
C PRO A 32 3.45 -25.80 35.78
N GLU A 33 2.84 -24.64 35.50
CA GLU A 33 3.34 -23.80 34.38
C GLU A 33 4.36 -22.70 34.72
N LYS A 34 4.64 -22.35 35.98
CA LYS A 34 5.63 -21.27 36.26
C LYS A 34 7.09 -21.72 36.27
N SER A 35 7.39 -22.91 36.80
CA SER A 35 8.78 -23.38 36.95
C SER A 35 9.41 -23.89 35.66
N GLU A 36 8.62 -24.49 34.75
CA GLU A 36 9.13 -24.97 33.45
C GLU A 36 9.37 -23.81 32.47
N ILE A 37 8.51 -22.77 32.50
CA ILE A 37 8.69 -21.57 31.68
C ILE A 37 9.92 -20.77 32.15
N GLU A 38 10.11 -20.59 33.46
CA GLU A 38 11.31 -19.93 34.00
C GLU A 38 12.59 -20.72 33.70
N ASN A 39 12.56 -22.06 33.78
CA ASN A 39 13.71 -22.90 33.46
C ASN A 39 14.06 -22.88 31.96
N ASN A 40 13.05 -22.87 31.08
CA ASN A 40 13.25 -22.76 29.63
C ASN A 40 13.79 -21.39 29.23
N ASN A 41 13.33 -20.32 29.87
CA ASN A 41 13.84 -18.95 29.65
C ASN A 41 15.30 -18.81 30.11
N ASN A 42 15.66 -19.36 31.27
CA ASN A 42 17.04 -19.35 31.77
C ASN A 42 17.99 -20.16 30.89
N PHE A 43 17.54 -21.29 30.33
CA PHE A 43 18.32 -22.08 29.39
C PHE A 43 18.53 -21.36 28.05
N ALA A 44 17.49 -20.70 27.52
CA ALA A 44 17.59 -19.89 26.31
C ALA A 44 18.56 -18.71 26.49
N LEU A 45 18.51 -18.02 27.64
CA LEU A 45 19.43 -16.94 28.00
C LEU A 45 20.89 -17.41 28.11
N SER A 46 21.13 -18.58 28.70
CA SER A 46 22.48 -19.16 28.77
C SER A 46 23.06 -19.42 27.39
N LYS A 47 22.27 -20.02 26.48
CA LYS A 47 22.69 -20.27 25.09
C LYS A 47 22.90 -18.99 24.29
N LEU A 48 22.09 -17.96 24.54
CA LEU A 48 22.28 -16.65 23.93
C LEU A 48 23.58 -15.99 24.38
N ASN A 49 23.89 -16.05 25.67
CA ASN A 49 25.16 -15.53 26.20
C ASN A 49 26.36 -16.28 25.62
N GLU A 50 26.30 -17.61 25.52
CA GLU A 50 27.33 -18.41 24.83
C GLU A 50 27.50 -18.00 23.36
N ALA A 51 26.39 -17.79 22.65
CA ALA A 51 26.41 -17.31 21.27
C ALA A 51 27.08 -15.92 21.15
N PHE A 52 26.75 -14.99 22.05
CA PHE A 52 27.40 -13.68 22.08
C PHE A 52 28.91 -13.77 22.37
N GLU A 53 29.33 -14.60 23.32
CA GLU A 53 30.76 -14.83 23.60
C GLU A 53 31.48 -15.39 22.37
N GLN A 54 30.83 -16.27 21.60
CA GLN A 54 31.39 -16.80 20.36
C GLN A 54 31.55 -15.73 19.25
N LEU A 55 30.82 -14.62 19.28
CA LEU A 55 31.05 -13.48 18.35
C LEU A 55 32.40 -12.80 18.57
N LEU A 56 32.95 -12.85 19.78
CA LEU A 56 34.23 -12.22 20.11
C LEU A 56 35.43 -13.02 19.58
N ILE A 57 35.22 -14.28 19.21
CA ILE A 57 36.26 -15.14 18.63
C ILE A 57 36.60 -14.63 17.24
N GLN A 58 37.86 -14.20 17.05
CA GLN A 58 38.34 -13.75 15.75
C GLN A 58 38.29 -14.88 14.73
N ASN A 59 37.85 -14.56 13.50
CA ASN A 59 37.74 -15.50 12.37
C ASN A 59 36.88 -16.74 12.67
N ASN A 60 35.86 -16.60 13.52
CA ASN A 60 34.92 -17.68 13.78
C ASN A 60 34.19 -18.06 12.48
N PRO A 61 34.36 -19.28 11.94
CA PRO A 61 33.74 -19.68 10.67
C PRO A 61 32.20 -19.75 10.77
N SER A 62 31.66 -19.91 11.98
CA SER A 62 30.22 -19.94 12.27
C SER A 62 29.65 -18.57 12.64
N VAL A 63 30.39 -17.47 12.46
CA VAL A 63 29.93 -16.12 12.86
C VAL A 63 28.56 -15.76 12.28
N LEU A 64 28.28 -16.15 11.04
CA LEU A 64 26.98 -15.93 10.40
C LEU A 64 25.86 -16.75 11.04
N GLU A 65 26.15 -18.01 11.40
CA GLU A 65 25.20 -18.89 12.08
C GLU A 65 24.86 -18.36 13.48
N ILE A 66 25.86 -17.80 14.16
CA ILE A 66 25.70 -17.16 15.47
C ILE A 66 24.80 -15.93 15.36
N TYR A 67 25.04 -15.03 14.41
CA TYR A 67 24.15 -13.89 14.19
C TYR A 67 22.72 -14.33 13.88
N ARG A 68 22.53 -15.29 12.99
CA ARG A 68 21.20 -15.84 12.65
C ARG A 68 20.53 -16.45 13.87
N PHE A 69 21.28 -17.18 14.70
CA PHE A 69 20.76 -17.73 15.96
C PHE A 69 20.31 -16.62 16.91
N ILE A 70 21.11 -15.58 17.11
CA ILE A 70 20.77 -14.45 17.98
C ILE A 70 19.53 -13.73 17.47
N ILE A 71 19.46 -13.43 16.16
CA ILE A 71 18.30 -12.76 15.54
C ILE A 71 17.01 -13.57 15.77
N ASN A 72 17.07 -14.89 15.56
CA ASN A 72 15.92 -15.78 15.77
C ASN A 72 15.45 -15.85 17.23
N HIS A 73 16.26 -15.40 18.19
CA HIS A 73 15.96 -15.45 19.62
C HIS A 73 15.97 -14.06 20.28
N LEU A 74 15.85 -12.99 19.49
CA LEU A 74 15.87 -11.60 19.97
C LEU A 74 14.81 -11.28 21.02
N GLY A 75 13.68 -11.99 21.01
CA GLY A 75 12.62 -11.88 22.02
C GLY A 75 13.11 -12.10 23.46
N TYR A 76 14.21 -12.79 23.66
CA TYR A 76 14.76 -13.08 25.00
C TYR A 76 15.87 -12.10 25.42
N ILE A 77 16.25 -11.13 24.56
CA ILE A 77 17.37 -10.24 24.79
C ILE A 77 16.86 -8.88 25.28
N ASN A 78 17.07 -8.59 26.57
CA ASN A 78 16.66 -7.33 27.18
C ASN A 78 17.70 -6.21 26.99
N ASP A 79 18.99 -6.56 26.96
CA ASP A 79 20.11 -5.66 26.68
C ASP A 79 21.30 -6.49 26.19
N ILE A 80 22.19 -5.86 25.43
CA ILE A 80 23.44 -6.47 24.94
C ILE A 80 24.61 -5.86 25.75
N GLU A 81 25.56 -6.66 26.21
CA GLU A 81 26.75 -6.09 26.88
C GLU A 81 27.57 -5.21 25.92
N ASN A 82 28.20 -4.16 26.47
CA ASN A 82 28.98 -3.18 25.68
C ASN A 82 30.06 -3.81 24.80
N LYS A 83 30.72 -4.88 25.27
CA LYS A 83 31.75 -5.58 24.51
C LYS A 83 31.21 -6.20 23.21
N PHE A 84 29.99 -6.76 23.24
CA PHE A 84 29.33 -7.31 22.06
C PHE A 84 28.82 -6.19 21.16
N LYS A 85 28.26 -5.12 21.72
CA LYS A 85 27.84 -3.93 20.95
C LYS A 85 28.97 -3.37 20.09
N VAL A 86 30.18 -3.27 20.64
CA VAL A 86 31.36 -2.81 19.89
C VAL A 86 31.68 -3.75 18.73
N LYS A 87 31.69 -5.07 18.97
CA LYS A 87 31.96 -6.08 17.94
C LYS A 87 30.90 -6.05 16.83
N ILE A 88 29.62 -6.03 17.19
CA ILE A 88 28.50 -5.98 16.23
C ILE A 88 28.57 -4.71 15.38
N LEU A 89 28.91 -3.56 15.97
CA LEU A 89 29.08 -2.32 15.22
C LEU A 89 30.29 -2.38 14.26
N GLN A 90 31.40 -3.02 14.67
CA GLN A 90 32.54 -3.24 13.79
C GLN A 90 32.15 -4.10 12.58
N ASP A 91 31.46 -5.21 12.82
CA ASP A 91 30.99 -6.12 11.77
C ASP A 91 29.99 -5.44 10.83
N ALA A 92 29.08 -4.63 11.37
CA ALA A 92 28.12 -3.85 10.59
C ALA A 92 28.80 -2.87 9.61
N ARG A 93 29.92 -2.25 10.01
CA ARG A 93 30.67 -1.30 9.17
C ARG A 93 31.45 -1.94 8.03
N LEU A 94 31.72 -3.24 8.10
CA LEU A 94 32.45 -3.99 7.07
C LEU A 94 31.54 -4.32 5.88
N VAL A 95 30.95 -3.30 5.24
CA VAL A 95 29.99 -3.46 4.13
C VAL A 95 30.54 -4.26 2.95
N GLN A 96 31.87 -4.31 2.79
CA GLN A 96 32.59 -5.15 1.83
C GLN A 96 32.38 -6.66 2.09
N ASN A 97 32.20 -7.05 3.35
CA ASN A 97 31.74 -8.37 3.75
C ASN A 97 30.21 -8.34 3.88
N VAL A 98 29.54 -8.45 2.74
CA VAL A 98 28.11 -8.21 2.57
C VAL A 98 27.24 -9.06 3.51
N GLU A 99 27.55 -10.34 3.68
CA GLU A 99 26.77 -11.25 4.53
C GLU A 99 26.91 -10.91 6.01
N LEU A 100 28.15 -10.67 6.47
CA LEU A 100 28.42 -10.32 7.86
C LEU A 100 27.80 -8.96 8.21
N SER A 101 28.00 -7.96 7.35
CA SER A 101 27.44 -6.62 7.55
C SER A 101 25.91 -6.65 7.54
N SER A 102 25.29 -7.45 6.65
CA SER A 102 23.83 -7.62 6.62
C SER A 102 23.29 -8.12 7.95
N CYS A 103 23.83 -9.23 8.46
CA CYS A 103 23.36 -9.82 9.71
C CYS A 103 23.61 -8.91 10.91
N ALA A 104 24.76 -8.24 10.96
CA ALA A 104 25.07 -7.31 12.04
C ALA A 104 24.16 -6.07 12.02
N LEU A 105 23.91 -5.49 10.84
CA LEU A 105 22.97 -4.38 10.68
C LEU A 105 21.53 -4.80 11.00
N GLU A 106 21.11 -5.98 10.57
CA GLU A 106 19.79 -6.52 10.89
C GLU A 106 19.62 -6.66 12.40
N LEU A 107 20.62 -7.22 13.11
CA LEU A 107 20.60 -7.30 14.57
C LEU A 107 20.50 -5.92 15.24
N ILE A 108 21.30 -4.93 14.79
CA ILE A 108 21.26 -3.58 15.36
C ILE A 108 19.90 -2.91 15.06
N SER A 109 19.31 -3.17 13.89
CA SER A 109 18.05 -2.55 13.45
C SER A 109 16.90 -2.76 14.45
N TYR A 110 16.86 -3.90 15.15
CA TYR A 110 15.87 -4.18 16.19
C TYR A 110 15.95 -3.21 17.37
N PHE A 111 17.14 -2.76 17.73
CA PHE A 111 17.36 -1.78 18.80
C PHE A 111 17.25 -0.33 18.28
N ALA A 112 17.39 -0.12 16.97
CA ALA A 112 17.34 1.19 16.34
C ALA A 112 15.93 1.64 15.92
N GLN A 113 14.92 0.76 15.97
CA GLN A 113 13.56 1.04 15.45
C GLN A 113 12.99 2.38 15.92
N ASP A 114 13.19 2.72 17.20
CA ASP A 114 12.67 3.94 17.82
C ASP A 114 13.76 4.95 18.22
N SER A 115 15.02 4.75 17.82
CA SER A 115 16.16 5.59 18.22
C SER A 115 16.80 6.33 17.05
N VAL A 116 16.50 7.63 16.93
CA VAL A 116 17.10 8.52 15.91
C VAL A 116 18.63 8.54 16.03
N ASP A 117 19.14 8.64 17.25
CA ASP A 117 20.57 8.81 17.51
C ASP A 117 21.35 7.55 17.12
N LEU A 118 20.85 6.36 17.51
CA LEU A 118 21.45 5.10 17.11
C LEU A 118 21.41 4.93 15.59
N THR A 119 20.28 5.27 14.95
CA THR A 119 20.16 5.24 13.48
C THR A 119 21.19 6.14 12.80
N LYS A 120 21.34 7.38 13.26
CA LYS A 120 22.35 8.31 12.72
C LYS A 120 23.76 7.75 12.90
N ILE A 121 24.11 7.33 14.12
CA ILE A 121 25.46 6.83 14.45
C ILE A 121 25.83 5.64 13.57
N VAL A 122 24.92 4.68 13.38
CA VAL A 122 25.19 3.48 12.60
C VAL A 122 25.26 3.82 11.12
N LEU A 123 24.19 4.41 10.56
CA LEU A 123 24.09 4.64 9.12
C LEU A 123 25.12 5.65 8.62
N GLN A 124 25.45 6.72 9.36
CA GLN A 124 26.50 7.67 8.94
C GLN A 124 27.91 7.08 9.02
N SER A 125 28.10 5.95 9.70
CA SER A 125 29.40 5.29 9.83
C SER A 125 29.69 4.26 8.75
N LEU A 126 28.75 4.02 7.83
CA LEU A 126 28.92 3.09 6.72
C LEU A 126 29.76 3.71 5.61
N ASP A 127 30.51 2.87 4.89
CA ASP A 127 31.26 3.28 3.70
C ASP A 127 30.31 3.47 2.50
N TYR A 128 29.82 4.71 2.34
CA TYR A 128 28.91 5.05 1.25
C TYR A 128 29.55 4.95 -0.14
N ASN A 129 30.88 5.05 -0.27
CA ASN A 129 31.53 4.84 -1.57
C ASN A 129 31.33 3.39 -2.04
N CYS A 130 31.49 2.44 -1.10
CA CYS A 130 31.22 1.04 -1.36
C CYS A 130 29.71 0.80 -1.64
N ILE A 131 28.82 1.37 -0.84
CA ILE A 131 27.36 1.26 -1.05
C ILE A 131 26.93 1.81 -2.42
N HIS A 132 27.42 2.99 -2.82
CA HIS A 132 27.14 3.56 -4.13
C HIS A 132 27.67 2.70 -5.28
N SER A 133 28.81 2.03 -5.08
CA SER A 133 29.35 1.11 -6.08
C SER A 133 28.43 -0.09 -6.30
N TYR A 134 27.71 -0.56 -5.27
CA TYR A 134 26.75 -1.66 -5.41
C TYR A 134 25.54 -1.31 -6.27
N PHE A 135 25.06 -0.06 -6.20
CA PHE A 135 23.98 0.40 -7.09
C PHE A 135 24.45 0.55 -8.53
N LYS A 136 25.73 0.91 -8.75
CA LYS A 136 26.30 1.12 -10.09
C LYS A 136 26.84 -0.16 -10.71
N SER A 137 26.98 -1.24 -9.94
CA SER A 137 27.66 -2.44 -10.43
C SER A 137 26.75 -3.31 -11.29
N ASN A 138 27.37 -3.87 -12.32
CA ASN A 138 26.77 -4.86 -13.20
C ASN A 138 26.64 -6.25 -12.53
N SER A 139 27.00 -6.36 -11.26
CA SER A 139 27.18 -7.60 -10.51
C SER A 139 26.28 -7.70 -9.28
N MET A 140 25.12 -7.04 -9.33
CA MET A 140 24.14 -7.10 -8.24
C MET A 140 23.75 -8.56 -7.93
N THR A 141 23.98 -8.98 -6.69
CA THR A 141 23.67 -10.34 -6.20
C THR A 141 22.57 -10.29 -5.15
N TYR A 142 22.00 -11.46 -4.82
CA TYR A 142 21.03 -11.58 -3.74
C TYR A 142 21.55 -11.02 -2.41
N ASN A 143 22.81 -11.31 -2.05
CA ASN A 143 23.42 -10.83 -0.82
C ASN A 143 23.54 -9.30 -0.80
N ILE A 144 23.96 -8.70 -1.93
CA ILE A 144 24.05 -7.23 -2.04
C ILE A 144 22.65 -6.61 -1.91
N THR A 145 21.66 -7.16 -2.61
CA THR A 145 20.27 -6.70 -2.51
C THR A 145 19.73 -6.83 -1.09
N HIS A 146 20.07 -7.91 -0.38
CA HIS A 146 19.70 -8.10 1.02
C HIS A 146 20.32 -7.03 1.92
N LEU A 147 21.63 -6.79 1.82
CA LEU A 147 22.31 -5.72 2.57
C LEU A 147 21.64 -4.36 2.35
N LEU A 148 21.41 -4.00 1.09
CA LEU A 148 20.79 -2.73 0.73
C LEU A 148 19.35 -2.64 1.26
N THR A 149 18.61 -3.75 1.25
CA THR A 149 17.25 -3.81 1.83
C THR A 149 17.29 -3.59 3.35
N VAL A 150 18.25 -4.20 4.06
CA VAL A 150 18.45 -4.00 5.50
C VAL A 150 18.78 -2.54 5.79
N ILE A 151 19.65 -1.91 4.99
CA ILE A 151 19.98 -0.47 5.13
C ILE A 151 18.74 0.39 4.94
N LEU A 152 17.97 0.18 3.86
CA LEU A 152 16.76 0.94 3.55
C LEU A 152 15.69 0.82 4.65
N LYS A 153 15.59 -0.34 5.30
CA LYS A 153 14.60 -0.64 6.35
C LYS A 153 15.17 -0.55 7.77
N PHE A 154 16.38 -0.01 7.94
CA PHE A 154 17.14 -0.11 9.18
C PHE A 154 16.39 0.43 10.41
N SER A 155 15.57 1.46 10.24
CA SER A 155 14.63 1.95 11.26
C SER A 155 13.61 2.89 10.60
N ARG A 156 12.59 3.33 11.35
CA ARG A 156 11.65 4.38 10.92
C ARG A 156 12.32 5.72 10.58
N TYR A 157 13.54 5.94 11.09
CA TYR A 157 14.32 7.16 10.86
C TYR A 157 15.35 7.02 9.73
N ALA A 158 15.58 5.80 9.24
CA ALA A 158 16.55 5.54 8.17
C ALA A 158 16.30 6.42 6.94
N PRO A 159 15.05 6.66 6.49
CA PRO A 159 14.82 7.52 5.34
C PRO A 159 15.39 8.93 5.42
N TYR A 160 15.34 9.54 6.60
CA TYR A 160 15.87 10.89 6.79
C TYR A 160 17.40 10.92 6.69
N VAL A 161 18.07 9.91 7.24
CA VAL A 161 19.53 9.81 7.18
C VAL A 161 20.00 9.46 5.77
N LEU A 162 19.34 8.51 5.12
CA LEU A 162 19.71 8.06 3.77
C LEU A 162 19.40 9.09 2.68
N LYS A 163 18.48 10.03 2.94
CA LYS A 163 18.23 11.17 2.06
C LYS A 163 19.46 12.07 1.92
N GLU A 164 20.26 12.21 2.98
CA GLU A 164 21.46 13.06 2.98
C GLU A 164 22.65 12.41 2.25
N THR A 165 22.55 11.13 1.91
CA THR A 165 23.65 10.34 1.35
C THR A 165 23.45 9.97 -0.11
N ASP A 166 22.47 10.55 -0.81
CA ASP A 166 22.16 10.28 -2.23
C ASP A 166 21.83 8.80 -2.57
N VAL A 167 21.61 7.93 -1.57
CA VAL A 167 21.28 6.51 -1.79
C VAL A 167 20.03 6.37 -2.65
N TYR A 168 18.98 7.13 -2.35
CA TYR A 168 17.72 7.07 -3.12
C TYR A 168 17.88 7.49 -4.58
N ARG A 169 18.76 8.46 -4.85
CA ARG A 169 19.02 8.89 -6.23
C ARG A 169 19.65 7.78 -7.06
N ASN A 170 20.47 6.91 -6.45
CA ASN A 170 21.08 5.80 -7.16
C ASN A 170 20.06 4.72 -7.61
N LEU A 171 18.89 4.64 -6.96
CA LEU A 171 17.83 3.70 -7.34
C LEU A 171 17.10 4.14 -8.64
N SER A 172 17.10 5.43 -8.96
CA SER A 172 16.45 6.00 -10.14
C SER A 172 17.41 6.30 -11.30
N VAL A 173 18.65 5.81 -11.24
CA VAL A 173 19.60 5.93 -12.35
C VAL A 173 19.31 4.86 -13.40
N MET A 174 19.25 5.27 -14.66
CA MET A 174 19.19 4.32 -15.77
C MET A 174 20.53 3.61 -15.94
N HIS A 175 20.52 2.29 -15.82
CA HIS A 175 21.67 1.44 -16.09
C HIS A 175 21.63 0.97 -17.56
N GLU A 176 22.80 0.91 -18.21
CA GLU A 176 22.88 0.36 -19.56
C GLU A 176 22.42 -1.12 -19.57
N PRO A 177 21.63 -1.55 -20.57
CA PRO A 177 21.17 -2.93 -20.67
C PRO A 177 22.35 -3.86 -20.86
N ILE A 178 22.54 -4.81 -19.94
CA ILE A 178 23.56 -5.85 -20.06
C ILE A 178 22.86 -7.12 -20.53
N ASN A 179 23.21 -7.52 -21.75
CA ASN A 179 22.46 -8.40 -22.64
C ASN A 179 22.15 -9.84 -22.15
N GLU A 180 22.47 -10.23 -20.91
CA GLU A 180 22.18 -11.60 -20.41
C GLU A 180 21.60 -11.65 -18.98
N ASN A 181 21.71 -10.60 -18.16
CA ASN A 181 21.20 -10.57 -16.77
C ASN A 181 20.23 -9.41 -16.48
N LYS A 182 19.72 -8.76 -17.54
CA LYS A 182 18.80 -7.61 -17.47
C LYS A 182 17.60 -7.85 -16.54
N ASN A 183 16.98 -9.03 -16.60
CA ASN A 183 15.79 -9.35 -15.83
C ASN A 183 16.07 -9.40 -14.32
N THR A 184 17.18 -10.04 -13.95
CA THR A 184 17.58 -10.21 -12.54
C THR A 184 17.96 -8.88 -11.91
N GLN A 185 18.72 -8.05 -12.62
CA GLN A 185 19.13 -6.72 -12.14
C GLN A 185 17.94 -5.77 -12.01
N LEU A 186 17.05 -5.74 -13.01
CA LEU A 186 15.85 -4.91 -12.92
C LEU A 186 14.93 -5.38 -11.78
N THR A 187 14.80 -6.69 -11.57
CA THR A 187 14.03 -7.23 -10.44
C THR A 187 14.62 -6.78 -9.10
N PHE A 188 15.94 -6.81 -8.93
CA PHE A 188 16.60 -6.30 -7.72
C PHE A 188 16.39 -4.81 -7.53
N ASN A 189 16.56 -4.00 -8.59
CA ASN A 189 16.37 -2.55 -8.48
C ASN A 189 14.92 -2.21 -8.13
N LEU A 190 13.94 -2.80 -8.81
CA LEU A 190 12.52 -2.62 -8.49
C LEU A 190 12.19 -3.08 -7.06
N SER A 191 12.82 -4.16 -6.58
CA SER A 191 12.64 -4.64 -5.19
C SER A 191 13.17 -3.65 -4.16
N LEU A 192 14.28 -2.97 -4.47
CA LEU A 192 14.86 -1.94 -3.62
C LEU A 192 14.05 -0.65 -3.68
N ILE A 193 13.55 -0.23 -4.85
CA ILE A 193 12.61 0.89 -5.00
C ILE A 193 11.36 0.63 -4.14
N LYS A 194 10.74 -0.54 -4.26
CA LYS A 194 9.61 -0.94 -3.42
C LYS A 194 9.94 -0.85 -1.93
N SER A 195 11.10 -1.37 -1.53
CA SER A 195 11.55 -1.33 -0.14
C SER A 195 11.77 0.10 0.36
N ALA A 196 12.33 0.98 -0.47
CA ALA A 196 12.52 2.39 -0.18
C ALA A 196 11.16 3.08 0.02
N ILE A 197 10.25 2.94 -0.94
CA ILE A 197 8.90 3.54 -0.87
C ILE A 197 8.23 3.12 0.43
N LEU A 198 8.15 1.81 0.71
CA LEU A 198 7.51 1.28 1.91
C LEU A 198 8.18 1.75 3.22
N SER A 199 9.47 2.06 3.21
CA SER A 199 10.20 2.57 4.38
C SER A 199 9.90 4.03 4.71
N PHE A 200 9.43 4.83 3.74
CA PHE A 200 9.19 6.24 3.97
C PHE A 200 8.10 6.43 5.04
N PRO A 201 8.27 7.39 5.98
CA PRO A 201 7.20 7.79 6.87
C PRO A 201 6.08 8.49 6.08
N GLU A 202 4.95 8.75 6.76
CA GLU A 202 3.80 9.45 6.17
C GLU A 202 4.16 10.87 5.67
N TYR A 203 3.27 11.39 4.82
CA TYR A 203 3.48 12.31 3.71
C TYR A 203 4.26 13.62 4.00
N ASP A 204 5.13 13.97 3.04
CA ASP A 204 5.61 15.32 2.61
C ASP A 204 7.13 15.43 2.43
N ASN A 205 7.93 14.76 3.26
CA ASN A 205 9.40 14.95 3.22
C ASN A 205 10.11 14.23 2.06
N PHE A 206 9.43 13.32 1.35
CA PHE A 206 10.00 12.42 0.35
C PHE A 206 9.40 12.61 -1.05
N GLN A 207 8.62 13.66 -1.27
CA GLN A 207 7.89 13.92 -2.52
C GLN A 207 8.81 13.99 -3.75
N THR A 208 9.97 14.65 -3.65
CA THR A 208 10.95 14.71 -4.74
C THR A 208 11.51 13.34 -5.10
N ILE A 209 11.82 12.51 -4.11
CA ILE A 209 12.34 11.15 -4.34
C ILE A 209 11.28 10.27 -5.00
N LEU A 210 10.01 10.41 -4.58
CA LEU A 210 8.90 9.70 -5.20
C LEU A 210 8.67 10.15 -6.66
N ASP A 211 8.79 11.45 -6.98
CA ASP A 211 8.74 11.94 -8.37
C ASP A 211 9.89 11.39 -9.22
N ASP A 212 11.10 11.29 -8.65
CA ASP A 212 12.26 10.67 -9.32
C ASP A 212 11.99 9.19 -9.61
N PHE A 213 11.42 8.44 -8.66
CA PHE A 213 11.01 7.05 -8.87
C PHE A 213 9.92 6.93 -9.93
N CYS A 214 8.88 7.76 -9.89
CA CYS A 214 7.84 7.81 -10.93
C CYS A 214 8.45 8.05 -12.31
N THR A 215 9.31 9.07 -12.44
CA THR A 215 9.94 9.44 -13.70
C THR A 215 10.82 8.30 -14.23
N TYR A 216 11.60 7.66 -13.35
CA TYR A 216 12.39 6.48 -13.70
C TYR A 216 11.50 5.32 -14.20
N LEU A 217 10.46 4.97 -13.46
CA LEU A 217 9.53 3.88 -13.81
C LEU A 217 8.86 4.13 -15.16
N ILE A 218 8.39 5.35 -15.42
CA ILE A 218 7.78 5.71 -16.72
C ILE A 218 8.79 5.54 -17.86
N LYS A 219 10.04 5.96 -17.63
CA LYS A 219 11.09 5.90 -18.64
C LYS A 219 11.49 4.47 -18.99
N LEU A 220 11.42 3.52 -18.04
CA LEU A 220 11.65 2.09 -18.32
C LEU A 220 10.71 1.54 -19.40
N VAL A 221 9.49 2.09 -19.49
CA VAL A 221 8.50 1.67 -20.50
C VAL A 221 8.83 2.24 -21.87
N SER A 222 9.17 3.54 -21.96
CA SER A 222 9.46 4.19 -23.24
C SER A 222 10.67 3.60 -23.98
N GLU A 223 11.52 2.87 -23.26
CA GLU A 223 12.75 2.30 -23.80
C GLU A 223 12.69 0.75 -23.87
N ASP A 224 11.50 0.14 -23.76
CA ASP A 224 11.26 -1.32 -23.81
C ASP A 224 12.17 -2.13 -22.86
N PHE A 225 12.41 -1.60 -21.65
CA PHE A 225 13.33 -2.23 -20.70
C PHE A 225 12.70 -3.32 -19.83
N ILE A 226 11.38 -3.48 -19.84
CA ILE A 226 10.67 -4.30 -18.86
C ILE A 226 10.36 -5.69 -19.45
N PRO A 227 10.98 -6.76 -18.93
CA PRO A 227 10.68 -8.14 -19.31
C PRO A 227 9.45 -8.66 -18.53
N ASP A 228 8.78 -9.68 -19.09
CA ASP A 228 7.56 -10.26 -18.51
C ASP A 228 7.61 -10.55 -17.00
N PRO A 229 8.69 -11.14 -16.44
CA PRO A 229 8.74 -11.44 -15.00
C PRO A 229 8.72 -10.21 -14.09
N CYS A 230 9.01 -9.01 -14.62
CA CYS A 230 9.08 -7.78 -13.84
C CYS A 230 7.76 -7.00 -13.80
N TYR A 231 6.76 -7.33 -14.63
CA TYR A 231 5.53 -6.53 -14.77
C TYR A 231 4.80 -6.30 -13.46
N LYS A 232 4.61 -7.36 -12.66
CA LYS A 232 3.92 -7.26 -11.37
C LYS A 232 4.62 -6.28 -10.43
N LEU A 233 5.93 -6.45 -10.25
CA LEU A 233 6.71 -5.63 -9.34
C LEU A 233 6.83 -4.18 -9.84
N PHE A 234 6.94 -3.99 -11.16
CA PHE A 234 6.92 -2.68 -11.79
C PHE A 234 5.60 -1.93 -11.50
N CYS A 235 4.45 -2.57 -11.79
CA CYS A 235 3.14 -1.98 -11.53
C CYS A 235 2.93 -1.71 -10.03
N GLU A 236 3.40 -2.60 -9.16
CA GLU A 236 3.34 -2.39 -7.72
C GLU A 236 4.15 -1.17 -7.27
N CYS A 237 5.38 -0.99 -7.76
CA CYS A 237 6.19 0.20 -7.46
C CYS A 237 5.49 1.48 -7.93
N LEU A 238 4.95 1.46 -9.15
CA LEU A 238 4.29 2.62 -9.73
C LEU A 238 3.03 3.02 -8.96
N VAL A 239 2.18 2.04 -8.61
CA VAL A 239 1.02 2.26 -7.73
C VAL A 239 1.46 2.86 -6.40
N GLN A 240 2.45 2.26 -5.75
CA GLN A 240 2.92 2.72 -4.44
C GLN A 240 3.47 4.15 -4.51
N CYS A 241 4.18 4.53 -5.58
CA CYS A 241 4.59 5.91 -5.76
C CYS A 241 3.39 6.85 -5.93
N ILE A 242 2.50 6.55 -6.88
CA ILE A 242 1.35 7.40 -7.25
C ILE A 242 0.39 7.62 -6.07
N LEU A 243 0.17 6.58 -5.26
CA LEU A 243 -0.67 6.68 -4.06
C LEU A 243 0.00 7.49 -2.94
N ARG A 244 1.34 7.49 -2.89
CA ARG A 244 2.12 8.14 -1.83
C ARG A 244 2.61 9.55 -2.17
N THR A 245 2.44 9.98 -3.42
CA THR A 245 2.75 11.35 -3.83
C THR A 245 1.61 12.32 -3.51
N ASN A 246 1.94 13.60 -3.39
CA ASN A 246 0.96 14.67 -3.30
C ASN A 246 0.18 14.80 -4.64
N PRO A 247 -1.01 15.40 -4.64
CA PRO A 247 -1.87 15.45 -5.84
C PRO A 247 -1.22 16.12 -7.05
N ILE A 248 -0.35 17.11 -6.84
CA ILE A 248 0.33 17.82 -7.92
C ILE A 248 1.30 16.87 -8.63
N ILE A 249 2.11 16.12 -7.88
CA ILE A 249 3.07 15.16 -8.44
C ILE A 249 2.32 13.96 -9.03
N THR A 250 1.29 13.46 -8.36
CA THR A 250 0.43 12.39 -8.89
C THR A 250 -0.13 12.78 -10.25
N SER A 251 -0.74 13.97 -10.37
CA SER A 251 -1.28 14.48 -11.63
C SER A 251 -0.20 14.55 -12.72
N LYS A 252 0.98 15.11 -12.43
CA LYS A 252 2.11 15.17 -13.39
C LYS A 252 2.62 13.79 -13.80
N CYS A 253 2.68 12.85 -12.86
CA CYS A 253 3.09 11.48 -13.14
C CYS A 253 2.13 10.81 -14.13
N ILE A 254 0.82 10.89 -13.86
CA ILE A 254 -0.20 10.36 -14.78
C ILE A 254 -0.09 11.02 -16.15
N GLU A 255 0.02 12.34 -16.23
CA GLU A 255 0.18 13.05 -17.51
C GLU A 255 1.40 12.55 -18.31
N LYS A 256 2.56 12.42 -17.64
CA LYS A 256 3.78 11.85 -18.25
C LYS A 256 3.55 10.44 -18.77
N MET A 257 2.79 9.59 -18.07
CA MET A 257 2.46 8.23 -18.51
C MET A 257 1.65 8.22 -19.82
N PHE A 258 0.72 9.16 -19.99
CA PHE A 258 -0.05 9.30 -21.24
C PHE A 258 0.81 9.82 -22.39
N ILE A 259 1.70 10.78 -22.12
CA ILE A 259 2.59 11.37 -23.13
C ILE A 259 3.61 10.34 -23.63
N SER A 260 4.18 9.53 -22.73
CA SER A 260 5.21 8.54 -23.08
C SER A 260 4.65 7.24 -23.67
N GLY A 261 3.33 7.05 -23.67
CA GLY A 261 2.69 5.78 -24.01
C GLY A 261 2.79 4.71 -22.91
N ALA A 262 3.37 5.02 -21.75
CA ALA A 262 3.48 4.09 -20.64
C ALA A 262 2.11 3.64 -20.11
N PHE A 263 1.11 4.52 -20.16
CA PHE A 263 -0.26 4.17 -19.78
C PHE A 263 -0.82 3.05 -20.67
N ASP A 264 -0.67 3.16 -21.99
CA ASP A 264 -1.15 2.17 -22.95
C ASP A 264 -0.42 0.82 -22.77
N PHE A 265 0.90 0.87 -22.53
CA PHE A 265 1.68 -0.32 -22.20
C PHE A 265 1.16 -1.03 -20.95
N ILE A 266 0.97 -0.32 -19.84
CA ILE A 266 0.48 -0.88 -18.57
C ILE A 266 -0.88 -1.54 -18.75
N VAL A 267 -1.78 -0.89 -19.49
CA VAL A 267 -3.08 -1.44 -19.83
C VAL A 267 -2.94 -2.75 -20.62
N ASN A 268 -2.00 -2.82 -21.55
CA ASN A 268 -1.74 -4.03 -22.33
C ASN A 268 -1.11 -5.17 -21.53
N LEU A 269 -0.50 -4.89 -20.37
CA LEU A 269 -0.01 -5.93 -19.44
C LEU A 269 -1.14 -6.68 -18.74
N TRP A 270 -2.39 -6.26 -18.90
CA TRP A 270 -3.52 -6.97 -18.34
C TRP A 270 -3.54 -8.40 -18.82
N THR A 271 -3.49 -9.36 -17.90
CA THR A 271 -3.55 -10.79 -18.25
C THR A 271 -4.66 -11.50 -17.49
N GLN A 272 -4.97 -12.72 -17.89
CA GLN A 272 -6.01 -13.51 -17.23
C GLN A 272 -5.51 -14.19 -15.94
N SER A 273 -4.21 -14.44 -15.82
CA SER A 273 -3.63 -15.35 -14.81
C SER A 273 -3.05 -14.66 -13.58
N ASP A 274 -2.70 -13.38 -13.64
CA ASP A 274 -2.06 -12.67 -12.51
C ASP A 274 -3.00 -11.64 -11.86
N ILE A 275 -3.63 -12.08 -10.76
CA ILE A 275 -4.57 -11.26 -9.98
C ILE A 275 -3.91 -10.00 -9.41
N ASP A 276 -2.69 -10.11 -8.89
CA ASP A 276 -2.03 -9.00 -8.21
C ASP A 276 -1.55 -7.95 -9.20
N LEU A 277 -1.03 -8.38 -10.36
CA LEU A 277 -0.70 -7.48 -11.47
C LEU A 277 -1.95 -6.71 -11.92
N ASN A 278 -3.05 -7.41 -12.19
CA ASN A 278 -4.30 -6.77 -12.62
C ASN A 278 -4.85 -5.81 -11.58
N LEU A 279 -4.70 -6.11 -10.29
CA LEU A 279 -5.10 -5.21 -9.21
C LEU A 279 -4.30 -3.90 -9.24
N ASN A 280 -2.99 -3.97 -9.45
CA ASN A 280 -2.15 -2.79 -9.57
C ASN A 280 -2.50 -1.98 -10.84
N ILE A 281 -2.76 -2.65 -11.96
CA ILE A 281 -3.23 -2.01 -13.19
C ILE A 281 -4.56 -1.28 -12.96
N CYS A 282 -5.51 -1.92 -12.28
CA CYS A 282 -6.77 -1.30 -11.89
C CYS A 282 -6.53 -0.01 -11.10
N LEU A 283 -5.71 -0.06 -10.04
CA LEU A 283 -5.41 1.11 -9.21
C LEU A 283 -4.77 2.25 -10.02
N ILE A 284 -3.88 1.95 -10.97
CA ILE A 284 -3.29 2.95 -11.88
C ILE A 284 -4.37 3.61 -12.74
N ILE A 285 -5.24 2.82 -13.36
CA ILE A 285 -6.35 3.30 -14.18
C ILE A 285 -7.25 4.21 -13.35
N TYR A 286 -7.61 3.75 -12.16
CA TYR A 286 -8.48 4.49 -11.26
C TYR A 286 -7.92 5.84 -10.89
N VAL A 287 -6.67 5.89 -10.41
CA VAL A 287 -6.01 7.16 -10.11
C VAL A 287 -5.92 8.04 -11.36
N SER A 288 -5.70 7.44 -12.53
CA SER A 288 -5.72 8.19 -13.79
C SER A 288 -7.08 8.81 -14.11
N CYS A 289 -8.18 8.12 -13.80
CA CYS A 289 -9.52 8.64 -13.99
C CYS A 289 -9.82 9.86 -13.11
N ILE A 290 -9.25 9.89 -11.90
CA ILE A 290 -9.45 10.99 -10.94
C ILE A 290 -8.66 12.22 -11.37
N TYR A 291 -7.39 12.06 -11.72
CA TYR A 291 -6.50 13.19 -11.98
C TYR A 291 -6.52 13.68 -13.43
N HIS A 292 -6.82 12.80 -14.39
CA HIS A 292 -6.86 13.12 -15.83
C HIS A 292 -8.01 12.41 -16.56
N PRO A 293 -9.27 12.67 -16.17
CA PRO A 293 -10.44 12.03 -16.79
C PRO A 293 -10.49 12.24 -18.30
N ASN A 294 -10.11 13.43 -18.78
CA ASN A 294 -10.10 13.77 -20.21
C ASN A 294 -9.09 12.93 -21.00
N LEU A 295 -7.88 12.71 -20.47
CA LEU A 295 -6.86 11.91 -21.16
C LEU A 295 -7.30 10.45 -21.26
N VAL A 296 -7.85 9.88 -20.17
CA VAL A 296 -8.42 8.53 -20.18
C VAL A 296 -9.58 8.44 -21.20
N ALA A 297 -10.46 9.45 -21.25
CA ALA A 297 -11.57 9.48 -22.20
C ALA A 297 -11.10 9.49 -23.66
N THR A 298 -10.07 10.27 -23.99
CA THR A 298 -9.54 10.37 -25.37
C THR A 298 -8.93 9.06 -25.87
N ARG A 299 -8.37 8.25 -24.97
CA ARG A 299 -7.83 6.93 -25.33
C ARG A 299 -8.91 5.88 -25.56
N ASN A 300 -10.18 6.22 -25.37
CA ASN A 300 -11.30 5.30 -25.55
C ASN A 300 -11.10 3.98 -24.79
N PHE A 301 -10.41 4.05 -23.64
CA PHE A 301 -10.01 2.86 -22.87
C PHE A 301 -11.22 1.98 -22.50
N TYR A 302 -12.42 2.56 -22.38
CA TYR A 302 -13.65 1.81 -22.18
C TYR A 302 -14.02 0.86 -23.32
N TYR A 303 -13.72 1.20 -24.56
CA TYR A 303 -13.89 0.28 -25.68
C TYR A 303 -12.92 -0.89 -25.59
N TYR A 304 -11.69 -0.66 -25.10
CA TYR A 304 -10.75 -1.73 -24.83
C TYR A 304 -11.27 -2.65 -23.71
N ILE A 305 -11.81 -2.09 -22.63
CA ILE A 305 -12.43 -2.85 -21.54
C ILE A 305 -13.64 -3.65 -22.02
N ASP A 306 -14.55 -3.01 -22.76
CA ASP A 306 -15.75 -3.64 -23.31
C ASP A 306 -15.40 -4.74 -24.32
N TYR A 307 -14.41 -4.49 -25.20
CA TYR A 307 -13.87 -5.49 -26.11
C TYR A 307 -13.27 -6.68 -25.36
N ARG A 308 -12.42 -6.44 -24.35
CA ARG A 308 -11.83 -7.49 -23.52
C ARG A 308 -12.91 -8.30 -22.81
N PHE A 309 -13.92 -7.64 -22.24
CA PHE A 309 -15.04 -8.32 -21.61
C PHE A 309 -15.81 -9.18 -22.61
N ASN A 310 -16.21 -8.62 -23.75
CA ASN A 310 -17.02 -9.31 -24.75
C ASN A 310 -16.26 -10.48 -25.40
N CYS A 311 -14.97 -10.34 -25.68
CA CYS A 311 -14.14 -11.41 -26.24
C CYS A 311 -13.82 -12.52 -25.23
N GLU A 312 -13.58 -12.19 -23.96
CA GLU A 312 -13.20 -13.19 -22.95
C GLU A 312 -14.40 -13.93 -22.36
N TYR A 313 -15.59 -13.31 -22.31
CA TYR A 313 -16.81 -13.98 -21.84
C TYR A 313 -17.45 -14.87 -22.88
N SER A 314 -17.30 -14.54 -24.16
CA SER A 314 -17.81 -15.38 -25.25
C SER A 314 -16.99 -16.67 -25.44
N SER A 315 -15.74 -16.71 -24.95
CA SER A 315 -14.87 -17.90 -25.00
C SER A 315 -14.94 -18.83 -23.79
N ASN A 316 -15.63 -18.45 -22.69
CA ASN A 316 -15.72 -19.25 -21.46
C ASN A 316 -16.94 -20.18 -21.39
N ASN A 317 -17.59 -20.44 -22.52
CA ASN A 317 -18.46 -21.61 -22.63
C ASN A 317 -17.60 -22.85 -22.81
N GLU A 318 -17.64 -23.69 -21.78
CA GLU A 318 -17.26 -25.11 -21.75
C GLU A 318 -15.81 -25.42 -21.37
N ASN A 319 -15.70 -26.04 -20.18
CA ASN A 319 -14.64 -26.92 -19.71
C ASN A 319 -13.29 -26.29 -19.35
N GLU A 320 -13.05 -26.09 -18.04
CA GLU A 320 -11.84 -26.60 -17.34
C GLU A 320 -11.81 -26.24 -15.84
N ASN A 321 -11.56 -27.27 -15.00
CA ASN A 321 -11.14 -27.27 -13.59
C ASN A 321 -11.93 -26.38 -12.60
N GLY A 322 -13.05 -26.93 -12.12
CA GLY A 322 -14.16 -26.23 -11.45
C GLY A 322 -14.00 -25.74 -10.00
N ASN A 323 -12.83 -25.26 -9.55
CA ASN A 323 -12.74 -24.50 -8.27
C ASN A 323 -11.75 -23.34 -8.36
N LYS A 324 -10.56 -23.56 -8.93
CA LYS A 324 -9.58 -22.49 -9.16
C LYS A 324 -10.05 -21.49 -10.23
N SER A 325 -10.67 -21.98 -11.31
CA SER A 325 -11.24 -21.11 -12.34
C SER A 325 -12.44 -20.32 -11.83
N GLU A 326 -13.19 -20.83 -10.85
CA GLU A 326 -14.33 -20.10 -10.27
C GLU A 326 -13.88 -18.92 -9.40
N ILE A 327 -12.84 -19.08 -8.57
CA ILE A 327 -12.28 -18.01 -7.75
C ILE A 327 -11.62 -16.93 -8.62
N GLU A 328 -10.83 -17.33 -9.60
CA GLU A 328 -10.21 -16.39 -10.56
C GLU A 328 -11.27 -15.63 -11.35
N ASN A 329 -12.33 -16.31 -11.82
CA ASN A 329 -13.46 -15.66 -12.49
C ASN A 329 -14.20 -14.68 -11.58
N LYS A 330 -14.32 -14.96 -10.27
CA LYS A 330 -14.92 -14.03 -9.31
C LYS A 330 -14.06 -12.78 -9.12
N ILE A 331 -12.75 -12.93 -9.00
CA ILE A 331 -11.82 -11.80 -8.84
C ILE A 331 -11.78 -10.93 -10.11
N ARG A 332 -11.80 -11.55 -11.30
CA ARG A 332 -11.91 -10.82 -12.57
C ARG A 332 -13.18 -9.97 -12.64
N LYS A 333 -14.33 -10.50 -12.21
CA LYS A 333 -15.58 -9.72 -12.13
C LYS A 333 -15.45 -8.48 -11.24
N ILE A 334 -14.73 -8.58 -10.12
CA ILE A 334 -14.47 -7.44 -9.22
C ILE A 334 -13.59 -6.39 -9.91
N GLN A 335 -12.52 -6.82 -10.57
CA GLN A 335 -11.62 -5.91 -11.32
C GLN A 335 -12.37 -5.20 -12.46
N TYR A 336 -13.25 -5.92 -13.17
CA TYR A 336 -14.09 -5.34 -14.20
C TYR A 336 -15.12 -4.37 -13.63
N PHE A 337 -15.80 -4.72 -12.54
CA PHE A 337 -16.73 -3.81 -11.86
C PHE A 337 -16.04 -2.52 -11.42
N PHE A 338 -14.84 -2.64 -10.86
CA PHE A 338 -14.05 -1.51 -10.43
C PHE A 338 -13.75 -0.56 -11.59
N ILE A 339 -13.32 -1.10 -12.72
CA ILE A 339 -13.02 -0.30 -13.90
C ILE A 339 -14.26 0.29 -14.55
N TYR A 340 -15.36 -0.45 -14.58
CA TYR A 340 -16.63 0.07 -15.04
C TYR A 340 -17.06 1.28 -14.20
N SER A 341 -16.88 1.20 -12.88
CA SER A 341 -17.11 2.32 -11.97
C SER A 341 -16.16 3.49 -12.27
N CYS A 342 -14.90 3.20 -12.62
CA CYS A 342 -13.95 4.21 -13.12
C CYS A 342 -14.34 4.82 -14.47
N ALA A 343 -15.10 4.11 -15.30
CA ALA A 343 -15.63 4.63 -16.54
C ALA A 343 -16.79 5.60 -16.33
N ILE A 344 -17.64 5.28 -15.35
CA ILE A 344 -18.70 6.18 -14.88
C ILE A 344 -18.09 7.42 -14.22
N LEU A 345 -16.95 7.31 -13.53
CA LEU A 345 -16.21 8.48 -13.01
C LEU A 345 -15.91 9.53 -14.09
N ILE A 346 -15.81 9.13 -15.36
CA ILE A 346 -15.46 10.01 -16.47
C ILE A 346 -16.71 10.40 -17.30
N GLY A 347 -17.91 10.09 -16.82
CA GLY A 347 -19.17 10.53 -17.42
C GLY A 347 -19.52 9.80 -18.73
N LYS A 348 -19.01 8.58 -18.93
CA LYS A 348 -19.44 7.73 -20.05
C LYS A 348 -20.51 6.74 -19.59
N ASP A 349 -21.71 6.89 -20.15
CA ASP A 349 -22.78 5.89 -20.07
C ASP A 349 -22.35 4.63 -20.84
N LEU A 350 -21.77 3.66 -20.14
CA LEU A 350 -21.53 2.35 -20.70
C LEU A 350 -22.83 1.54 -20.64
N LYS A 351 -23.16 0.86 -21.75
CA LYS A 351 -24.35 -0.01 -21.85
C LYS A 351 -24.08 -1.45 -21.40
N MET A 352 -23.06 -1.69 -20.58
CA MET A 352 -22.72 -3.06 -20.19
C MET A 352 -23.62 -3.55 -19.05
N GLN A 353 -24.13 -4.77 -19.19
CA GLN A 353 -24.78 -5.48 -18.09
C GLN A 353 -23.70 -6.15 -17.23
N ILE A 354 -23.51 -5.67 -16.01
CA ILE A 354 -22.58 -6.31 -15.07
C ILE A 354 -23.31 -7.47 -14.37
N PRO A 355 -22.75 -8.69 -14.36
CA PRO A 355 -23.35 -9.80 -13.64
C PRO A 355 -23.41 -9.54 -12.13
N VAL A 356 -24.52 -9.93 -11.49
CA VAL A 356 -24.73 -9.83 -10.04
C VAL A 356 -23.65 -10.60 -9.28
N PHE A 357 -22.98 -9.94 -8.34
CA PHE A 357 -21.81 -10.48 -7.64
C PHE A 357 -22.10 -10.76 -6.15
N ASN A 358 -21.63 -11.91 -5.65
CA ASN A 358 -21.84 -12.39 -4.27
C ASN A 358 -20.54 -12.85 -3.56
N GLY A 359 -19.34 -12.39 -3.97
CA GLY A 359 -18.03 -12.88 -3.47
C GLY A 359 -17.22 -11.92 -2.57
N GLN A 360 -16.27 -12.46 -1.81
CA GLN A 360 -15.31 -11.73 -0.94
C GLN A 360 -14.18 -11.02 -1.73
N LEU A 361 -13.40 -10.17 -1.04
CA LEU A 361 -13.57 -8.71 -1.11
C LEU A 361 -12.25 -7.90 -1.18
N ASN A 362 -11.13 -8.51 -1.55
CA ASN A 362 -9.81 -7.87 -1.38
C ASN A 362 -9.62 -6.50 -2.07
N LEU A 363 -10.31 -6.21 -3.19
CA LEU A 363 -10.19 -4.90 -3.86
C LEU A 363 -11.08 -3.83 -3.21
N VAL A 364 -12.34 -4.14 -2.90
CA VAL A 364 -13.22 -3.16 -2.23
C VAL A 364 -12.75 -2.92 -0.79
N ASP A 365 -12.21 -3.94 -0.12
CA ASP A 365 -11.53 -3.77 1.18
C ASP A 365 -10.30 -2.85 1.06
N LYS A 366 -9.53 -2.96 -0.04
CA LYS A 366 -8.43 -2.01 -0.30
C LYS A 366 -8.93 -0.60 -0.58
N ILE A 367 -10.03 -0.42 -1.31
CA ILE A 367 -10.62 0.91 -1.54
C ILE A 367 -11.20 1.48 -0.24
N TYR A 368 -11.78 0.63 0.60
CA TYR A 368 -12.23 1.00 1.93
C TYR A 368 -11.05 1.38 2.83
N ASP A 369 -9.93 0.64 2.77
CA ASP A 369 -8.70 1.01 3.45
C ASP A 369 -8.16 2.36 2.94
N LEU A 370 -8.22 2.62 1.62
CA LEU A 370 -7.91 3.94 1.05
C LEU A 370 -8.85 5.04 1.54
N LEU A 371 -10.14 4.73 1.75
CA LEU A 371 -11.11 5.68 2.31
C LEU A 371 -10.75 6.07 3.75
N LEU A 372 -10.32 5.10 4.55
CA LEU A 372 -9.98 5.31 5.96
C LEU A 372 -8.58 5.92 6.15
N ASN A 373 -7.59 5.36 5.46
CA ASN A 373 -6.16 5.54 5.73
C ASN A 373 -5.40 6.18 4.55
N GLY A 374 -6.05 6.38 3.41
CA GLY A 374 -5.43 7.01 2.24
C GLY A 374 -5.13 8.49 2.46
N SER A 375 -4.26 9.05 1.60
CA SER A 375 -4.11 10.50 1.50
C SER A 375 -5.45 11.14 1.14
N PHE A 376 -5.63 12.41 1.48
CA PHE A 376 -6.88 13.13 1.27
C PHE A 376 -7.50 12.90 -0.13
N ASN A 377 -6.72 13.01 -1.21
CA ASN A 377 -7.25 12.78 -2.57
C ASN A 377 -7.63 11.32 -2.82
N LEU A 378 -6.96 10.35 -2.19
CA LEU A 378 -7.34 8.94 -2.26
C LEU A 378 -8.61 8.66 -1.47
N LYS A 379 -8.87 9.41 -0.38
CA LYS A 379 -10.15 9.36 0.31
C LYS A 379 -11.27 9.91 -0.56
N ILE A 380 -11.07 11.06 -1.19
CA ILE A 380 -12.05 11.66 -2.12
C ILE A 380 -12.32 10.75 -3.31
N ALA A 381 -11.26 10.17 -3.87
CA ALA A 381 -11.37 9.15 -4.89
C ALA A 381 -12.22 7.96 -4.42
N ALA A 382 -11.88 7.37 -3.27
CA ALA A 382 -12.57 6.21 -2.72
C ALA A 382 -14.05 6.55 -2.48
N MET A 383 -14.31 7.76 -2.02
CA MET A 383 -15.65 8.28 -1.82
C MET A 383 -16.45 8.33 -3.14
N GLN A 384 -15.89 8.90 -4.19
CA GLN A 384 -16.51 8.93 -5.51
C GLN A 384 -16.74 7.52 -6.08
N PHE A 385 -15.81 6.59 -5.85
CA PHE A 385 -15.99 5.19 -6.22
C PHE A 385 -17.23 4.59 -5.55
N PHE A 386 -17.40 4.75 -4.24
CA PHE A 386 -18.54 4.18 -3.52
C PHE A 386 -19.86 4.81 -3.97
N TRP A 387 -19.95 6.14 -4.10
CA TRP A 387 -21.17 6.81 -4.54
C TRP A 387 -21.57 6.42 -5.97
N ARG A 388 -20.64 6.48 -6.93
CA ARG A 388 -20.95 6.14 -8.33
C ARG A 388 -21.23 4.67 -8.55
N SER A 389 -20.60 3.80 -7.75
CA SER A 389 -20.88 2.37 -7.76
C SER A 389 -22.34 2.06 -7.41
N CYS A 390 -23.00 2.91 -6.61
CA CYS A 390 -24.42 2.79 -6.32
C CYS A 390 -25.34 3.20 -7.49
N LEU A 391 -24.82 4.01 -8.43
CA LEU A 391 -25.56 4.45 -9.61
C LEU A 391 -25.57 3.39 -10.73
N VAL A 392 -24.70 2.38 -10.66
CA VAL A 392 -24.60 1.28 -11.60
C VAL A 392 -25.87 0.43 -11.61
N LYS A 393 -26.60 0.43 -12.72
CA LYS A 393 -27.78 -0.43 -12.92
C LYS A 393 -27.37 -1.90 -12.72
N HIS A 394 -28.10 -2.62 -11.86
CA HIS A 394 -27.92 -4.04 -11.48
C HIS A 394 -26.84 -4.38 -10.43
N SER A 395 -26.15 -3.40 -9.83
CA SER A 395 -25.26 -3.66 -8.70
C SER A 395 -26.04 -3.78 -7.38
N LYS A 396 -26.18 -4.99 -6.83
CA LYS A 396 -26.67 -5.20 -5.44
C LYS A 396 -25.53 -5.25 -4.42
N PHE A 397 -24.32 -5.52 -4.90
CA PHE A 397 -23.17 -5.82 -4.06
C PHE A 397 -22.65 -4.60 -3.30
N ILE A 398 -22.32 -3.51 -4.00
CA ILE A 398 -21.78 -2.30 -3.36
C ILE A 398 -22.79 -1.66 -2.40
N PRO A 399 -24.09 -1.53 -2.74
CA PRO A 399 -25.08 -1.09 -1.76
C PRO A 399 -25.14 -1.95 -0.50
N THR A 400 -25.01 -3.28 -0.64
CA THR A 400 -24.97 -4.20 0.51
C THR A 400 -23.69 -4.03 1.32
N TYR A 401 -22.55 -3.82 0.67
CA TYR A 401 -21.26 -3.61 1.31
C TYR A 401 -21.19 -2.28 2.08
N ILE A 402 -21.71 -1.20 1.50
CA ILE A 402 -21.85 0.11 2.17
C ILE A 402 -22.70 -0.05 3.42
N LYS A 403 -23.82 -0.78 3.30
CA LYS A 403 -24.68 -1.10 4.44
C LYS A 403 -23.91 -1.85 5.54
N SER A 404 -23.26 -2.97 5.19
CA SER A 404 -22.64 -3.84 6.19
C SER A 404 -21.45 -3.22 6.91
N HIS A 405 -20.76 -2.27 6.28
CA HIS A 405 -19.57 -1.60 6.83
C HIS A 405 -19.85 -0.19 7.35
N ASN A 406 -21.11 0.26 7.33
CA ASN A 406 -21.51 1.61 7.74
C ASN A 406 -20.67 2.71 7.07
N ILE A 407 -20.51 2.60 5.74
CA ILE A 407 -19.60 3.47 4.98
C ILE A 407 -20.22 4.84 4.73
N ALA A 408 -21.55 4.95 4.57
CA ALA A 408 -22.19 6.21 4.17
C ALA A 408 -21.88 7.42 5.10
N PRO A 409 -21.84 7.27 6.44
CA PRO A 409 -21.41 8.37 7.32
C PRO A 409 -19.96 8.82 7.07
N ILE A 410 -19.04 7.88 6.82
CA ILE A 410 -17.63 8.17 6.51
C ILE A 410 -17.53 8.95 5.18
N LEU A 411 -18.35 8.59 4.19
CA LEU A 411 -18.42 9.30 2.91
C LEU A 411 -18.93 10.74 3.10
N ILE A 412 -19.91 10.94 3.98
CA ILE A 412 -20.49 12.26 4.25
C ILE A 412 -19.53 13.12 5.08
N GLU A 413 -18.80 12.54 6.04
CA GLU A 413 -17.77 13.23 6.82
C GLU A 413 -16.71 13.87 5.92
N LEU A 414 -16.31 13.18 4.85
CA LEU A 414 -15.36 13.72 3.89
C LEU A 414 -15.87 14.98 3.18
N PHE A 415 -17.19 15.15 3.00
CA PHE A 415 -17.73 16.40 2.46
C PHE A 415 -17.38 17.61 3.34
N GLY A 416 -17.37 17.44 4.66
CA GLY A 416 -16.97 18.50 5.60
C GLY A 416 -15.49 18.87 5.54
N GLN A 417 -14.66 18.02 4.93
CA GLN A 417 -13.21 18.17 4.89
C GLN A 417 -12.69 18.62 3.52
N THR A 418 -13.54 18.71 2.48
CA THR A 418 -13.08 18.94 1.09
C THR A 418 -13.21 20.40 0.61
N ASP A 419 -12.34 20.83 -0.32
CA ASP A 419 -12.47 22.12 -1.00
C ASP A 419 -13.21 22.01 -2.36
N GLY A 420 -14.28 22.78 -2.49
CA GLY A 420 -14.85 23.31 -3.74
C GLY A 420 -15.39 22.33 -4.78
N LEU A 421 -14.53 21.96 -5.75
CA LEU A 421 -14.97 21.39 -7.03
C LEU A 421 -15.19 19.87 -7.02
N LEU A 422 -14.38 19.12 -6.26
CA LEU A 422 -14.50 17.67 -6.15
C LEU A 422 -15.72 17.25 -5.32
N LEU A 423 -16.12 18.13 -4.40
CA LEU A 423 -17.31 18.03 -3.55
C LEU A 423 -18.61 18.07 -4.36
N ILE A 424 -18.71 19.00 -5.33
CA ILE A 424 -19.91 19.18 -6.16
C ILE A 424 -20.23 17.90 -6.93
N GLY A 425 -19.22 17.29 -7.56
CA GLY A 425 -19.42 16.04 -8.30
C GLY A 425 -19.87 14.86 -7.44
N SER A 426 -19.50 14.83 -6.15
CA SER A 426 -19.97 13.80 -5.22
C SER A 426 -21.35 14.10 -4.65
N TYR A 427 -21.71 15.38 -4.49
CA TYR A 427 -23.09 15.75 -4.18
C TYR A 427 -24.04 15.42 -5.32
N ASP A 428 -23.65 15.65 -6.57
CA ASP A 428 -24.43 15.26 -7.75
C ASP A 428 -24.71 13.75 -7.75
N ASP A 429 -23.70 12.93 -7.40
CA ASP A 429 -23.85 11.48 -7.29
C ASP A 429 -24.84 11.08 -6.17
N VAL A 430 -24.82 11.77 -5.03
CA VAL A 430 -25.78 11.55 -3.93
C VAL A 430 -27.19 11.97 -4.34
N VAL A 431 -27.34 13.14 -4.97
CA VAL A 431 -28.65 13.63 -5.45
C VAL A 431 -29.23 12.69 -6.50
N GLU A 432 -28.41 12.17 -7.43
CA GLU A 432 -28.85 11.18 -8.42
C GLU A 432 -29.30 9.88 -7.75
N LEU A 433 -28.60 9.42 -6.71
CA LEU A 433 -29.00 8.26 -5.93
C LEU A 433 -30.35 8.46 -5.26
N LEU A 434 -30.59 9.65 -4.69
CA LEU A 434 -31.86 10.02 -4.08
C LEU A 434 -32.98 10.10 -5.13
N ASN A 435 -32.73 10.70 -6.29
CA ASN A 435 -33.70 10.73 -7.40
C ASN A 435 -34.11 9.32 -7.83
N LYS A 436 -33.14 8.42 -8.00
CA LYS A 436 -33.40 7.01 -8.38
C LYS A 436 -34.18 6.26 -7.31
N ALA A 437 -34.00 6.59 -6.04
CA ALA A 437 -34.73 5.99 -4.93
C ALA A 437 -36.17 6.50 -4.86
N GLU A 438 -36.34 7.81 -5.06
CA GLU A 438 -37.63 8.49 -5.15
C GLU A 438 -38.46 7.95 -6.32
N GLU A 439 -37.87 7.81 -7.52
CA GLU A 439 -38.52 7.20 -8.69
C GLU A 439 -39.01 5.77 -8.45
N LYS A 440 -38.34 5.02 -7.56
CA LYS A 440 -38.71 3.66 -7.19
C LYS A 440 -39.66 3.59 -6.00
N GLY A 441 -39.94 4.71 -5.34
CA GLY A 441 -40.69 4.77 -4.09
C GLY A 441 -39.97 4.10 -2.91
N ASP A 442 -38.64 3.94 -2.97
CA ASP A 442 -37.86 3.20 -1.98
C ASP A 442 -37.08 4.09 -0.99
N MET A 443 -37.32 5.42 -0.98
CA MET A 443 -36.58 6.40 -0.15
C MET A 443 -36.39 5.98 1.32
N LYS A 444 -37.46 5.51 1.98
CA LYS A 444 -37.43 5.11 3.40
C LYS A 444 -36.94 3.67 3.63
N GLU A 445 -36.96 2.83 2.60
CA GLU A 445 -36.55 1.42 2.67
C GLU A 445 -35.14 1.20 2.14
N ASN A 446 -34.58 2.18 1.43
CA ASN A 446 -33.26 2.11 0.85
C ASN A 446 -32.19 2.12 1.96
N PRO A 447 -31.42 1.05 2.12
CA PRO A 447 -30.52 0.90 3.24
C PRO A 447 -29.35 1.89 3.25
N ILE A 448 -28.99 2.46 2.09
CA ILE A 448 -27.97 3.52 2.02
C ILE A 448 -28.58 4.82 2.56
N ILE A 449 -29.80 5.16 2.12
CA ILE A 449 -30.50 6.37 2.56
C ILE A 449 -30.75 6.32 4.07
N GLN A 450 -31.09 5.16 4.62
CA GLN A 450 -31.19 4.96 6.07
C GLN A 450 -29.90 5.28 6.84
N GLN A 451 -28.73 5.06 6.25
CA GLN A 451 -27.46 5.46 6.87
C GLN A 451 -27.17 6.97 6.71
N ILE A 452 -27.62 7.58 5.60
CA ILE A 452 -27.55 9.03 5.39
C ILE A 452 -28.48 9.77 6.38
N LEU A 453 -29.60 9.16 6.76
CA LEU A 453 -30.55 9.68 7.75
C LEU A 453 -30.00 9.73 9.20
N ASN A 454 -28.77 9.28 9.45
CA ASN A 454 -28.14 9.41 10.76
C ASN A 454 -27.94 10.90 11.15
N GLN A 455 -28.08 11.20 12.44
CA GLN A 455 -27.90 12.55 13.00
C GLN A 455 -26.54 13.16 12.65
N GLU A 456 -25.47 12.38 12.69
CA GLU A 456 -24.12 12.86 12.35
C GLU A 456 -24.04 13.35 10.90
N CYS A 457 -24.65 12.59 9.97
CA CYS A 457 -24.75 12.95 8.56
C CYS A 457 -25.58 14.23 8.37
N TYR A 458 -26.71 14.33 9.07
CA TYR A 458 -27.56 15.52 9.06
C TYR A 458 -26.78 16.76 9.52
N ASP A 459 -26.07 16.68 10.64
CA ASP A 459 -25.34 17.82 11.20
C ASP A 459 -24.26 18.33 10.22
N ILE A 460 -23.53 17.41 9.58
CA ILE A 460 -22.51 17.75 8.56
C ILE A 460 -23.15 18.41 7.34
N ILE A 461 -24.21 17.81 6.77
CA ILE A 461 -24.87 18.34 5.57
C ILE A 461 -25.54 19.69 5.89
N TYR A 462 -26.14 19.84 7.07
CA TYR A 462 -26.73 21.09 7.54
C TYR A 462 -25.68 22.19 7.66
N HIS A 463 -24.55 21.91 8.32
CA HIS A 463 -23.45 22.86 8.41
C HIS A 463 -22.95 23.29 7.02
N LEU A 464 -22.84 22.36 6.07
CA LEU A 464 -22.45 22.69 4.69
C LEU A 464 -23.52 23.51 3.94
N ALA A 465 -24.81 23.27 4.21
CA ALA A 465 -25.91 24.02 3.60
C ALA A 465 -26.12 25.42 4.19
N VAL A 466 -25.66 25.69 5.41
CA VAL A 466 -25.87 26.98 6.08
C VAL A 466 -24.60 27.82 6.11
N GLU A 467 -23.44 27.20 6.40
CA GLU A 467 -22.22 27.91 6.78
C GLU A 467 -21.13 27.89 5.70
N ASN A 468 -21.30 27.14 4.60
CA ASN A 468 -20.29 27.06 3.56
C ASN A 468 -20.24 28.33 2.68
N GLU A 469 -19.05 28.90 2.52
CA GLU A 469 -18.81 30.10 1.71
C GLU A 469 -19.00 29.86 0.20
N ASN A 470 -18.85 28.61 -0.26
CA ASN A 470 -19.05 28.23 -1.65
C ASN A 470 -20.53 27.98 -1.93
N GLU A 471 -21.14 28.89 -2.71
CA GLU A 471 -22.56 28.84 -3.08
C GLU A 471 -22.97 27.54 -3.78
N GLN A 472 -22.09 26.94 -4.59
CA GLN A 472 -22.41 25.69 -5.29
C GLN A 472 -22.51 24.52 -4.32
N ILE A 473 -21.58 24.43 -3.36
CA ILE A 473 -21.61 23.41 -2.31
C ILE A 473 -22.85 23.60 -1.44
N ARG A 474 -23.14 24.85 -1.05
CA ARG A 474 -24.30 25.20 -0.24
C ARG A 474 -25.60 24.75 -0.89
N ASN A 475 -25.78 25.05 -2.18
CA ASN A 475 -26.98 24.68 -2.93
C ASN A 475 -27.10 23.16 -3.08
N ALA A 476 -25.99 22.45 -3.32
CA ALA A 476 -25.98 21.00 -3.45
C ALA A 476 -26.30 20.30 -2.11
N ALA A 477 -25.76 20.80 -0.99
CA ALA A 477 -26.08 20.32 0.35
C ALA A 477 -27.56 20.57 0.70
N GLN A 478 -28.09 21.75 0.36
CA GLN A 478 -29.51 22.07 0.56
C GLN A 478 -30.43 21.12 -0.22
N LEU A 479 -30.09 20.78 -1.47
CA LEU A 479 -30.83 19.80 -2.27
C LEU A 479 -30.90 18.42 -1.62
N VAL A 480 -29.81 17.98 -0.97
CA VAL A 480 -29.80 16.73 -0.20
C VAL A 480 -30.70 16.84 1.03
N LEU A 481 -30.64 17.95 1.77
CA LEU A 481 -31.54 18.17 2.91
C LEU A 481 -33.00 18.13 2.50
N ASP A 482 -33.34 18.83 1.41
CA ASP A 482 -34.70 18.94 0.91
C ASP A 482 -35.27 17.57 0.47
N LYS A 483 -34.42 16.67 -0.01
CA LYS A 483 -34.84 15.33 -0.44
C LYS A 483 -34.91 14.31 0.67
N VAL A 484 -34.04 14.42 1.67
CA VAL A 484 -33.87 13.37 2.69
C VAL A 484 -34.63 13.69 3.98
N PHE A 485 -34.76 14.97 4.35
CA PHE A 485 -35.19 15.38 5.69
C PHE A 485 -36.48 16.25 5.70
N VAL A 486 -37.22 16.36 4.61
CA VAL A 486 -38.41 17.24 4.52
C VAL A 486 -39.68 16.62 5.11
N ASP A 487 -39.72 15.31 5.36
CA ASP A 487 -40.95 14.63 5.79
C ASP A 487 -41.32 14.76 7.28
N ASP A 488 -40.50 15.38 8.14
CA ASP A 488 -40.80 15.48 9.59
C ASP A 488 -41.46 16.81 10.01
N LYS A 489 -41.87 17.66 9.06
CA LYS A 489 -42.59 18.93 9.37
C LYS A 489 -44.11 18.85 9.31
N GLU A 490 -44.69 17.71 8.92
CA GLU A 490 -46.16 17.54 8.83
C GLU A 490 -46.68 16.23 9.47
N SER A 491 -46.10 15.77 10.58
CA SER A 491 -46.68 14.68 11.41
C SER A 491 -46.95 15.10 12.84
#